data_AF-A0A8H6K615-F1
#
_entry.id   AF-A0A8H6K615-F1
#
_cell.length_a   1.000
_cell.length_b   1.000
_cell.length_c   1.000
_cell.angle_alpha   90.00
_cell.angle_beta   90.00
_cell.angle_gamma   90.00
#
_symmetry.space_group_name_H-M   'P 1'
#
loop_
_entity.id
_entity.type
_entity.pdbx_description
1 polymer ?
#
loop_
_entity_poly.entity_id
_entity_poly.type
_entity_poly.pdbx_seq_one_letter_code
_entity_poly.pdbx_strand_id
1 'polypeptide(L)'
;MSPEPTSQKNLLLAAAIKVDIEKIKEALAATPPPAADWLSIAAYNLADNAKENHLLAIKLILDHDASIRQELVGRACRHKNIELFQLMYDYGWGEYEINAVFSKPRNLLLSVVRSVKALQWLLDHGLDPNLPAQRGPIPGEGPRRYIGPLTPLSAAAKESHRDADKAVEAMELLVSRGAVVDYNVLSDAIHIWRGTSVSFQGEFLRWILQHGSGFDINTQPVGRYPLLHSSIMSRRQHLVAWLLENGADTSTRVRMQSSGRWMNALELAEAVGHEPILEQVRASVLLASFGRGAVAAEAATAEFQWRIRWCRADAINQQLNAETPNSTPYGYMSSFEKKKHQEVDTDEAASEIERGWTLWLGVAASMFMSHGYLGLLFWEM
;
A
#
# COMPACT_ATOMS: atom_id res chain seq x y z
N MET A 1 -12.59 44.98 40.41
CA MET A 1 -11.83 43.77 40.78
C MET A 1 -11.56 43.01 39.51
N SER A 2 -10.29 42.84 39.11
CA SER A 2 -9.96 41.97 37.98
C SER A 2 -10.41 40.54 38.32
N PRO A 3 -11.09 39.83 37.41
CA PRO A 3 -11.52 38.45 37.66
C PRO A 3 -10.32 37.56 37.97
N GLU A 4 -10.49 36.58 38.87
CA GLU A 4 -9.41 35.63 39.16
C GLU A 4 -8.94 34.91 37.89
N PRO A 5 -7.63 34.59 37.75
CA PRO A 5 -7.07 33.92 36.57
C PRO A 5 -7.82 32.64 36.17
N THR A 6 -8.28 31.86 37.15
CA THR A 6 -9.08 30.64 36.92
C THR A 6 -10.44 30.93 36.29
N SER A 7 -11.05 32.09 36.61
CA SER A 7 -12.32 32.53 36.03
C SER A 7 -12.15 32.88 34.55
N GLN A 8 -11.11 33.63 34.20
CA GLN A 8 -10.82 34.00 32.80
C GLN A 8 -10.55 32.79 31.91
N LYS A 9 -9.75 31.83 32.39
CA LYS A 9 -9.51 30.56 31.69
C LYS A 9 -10.82 29.84 31.39
N ASN A 10 -11.69 29.68 32.40
CA ASN A 10 -12.94 28.95 32.26
C ASN A 10 -13.91 29.67 31.31
N LEU A 11 -13.95 31.01 31.34
CA LEU A 11 -14.77 31.81 30.41
C LEU A 11 -14.31 31.63 28.97
N LEU A 12 -13.01 31.74 28.69
CA LEU A 12 -12.46 31.54 27.35
C LEU A 12 -12.75 30.13 26.83
N LEU A 13 -12.49 29.10 27.63
CA LEU A 13 -12.72 27.72 27.22
C LEU A 13 -14.21 27.41 27.01
N ALA A 14 -15.09 27.93 27.86
CA ALA A 14 -16.53 27.78 27.69
C ALA A 14 -17.04 28.51 26.43
N ALA A 15 -16.51 29.69 26.13
CA ALA A 15 -16.82 30.43 24.91
C ALA A 15 -16.33 29.68 23.66
N ALA A 16 -15.12 29.14 23.69
CA ALA A 16 -14.55 28.31 22.62
C ALA A 16 -15.40 27.05 22.34
N ILE A 17 -15.82 26.33 23.38
CA ILE A 17 -16.69 25.14 23.23
C ILE A 17 -18.03 25.49 22.56
N LYS A 18 -18.57 26.68 22.83
CA LYS A 18 -19.83 27.17 22.25
C LYS A 18 -19.62 27.93 20.93
N VAL A 19 -18.38 28.14 20.51
CA VAL A 19 -17.99 28.96 19.35
C VAL A 19 -18.59 30.38 19.44
N ASP A 20 -18.64 30.94 20.65
CA ASP A 20 -19.20 32.26 20.93
C ASP A 20 -18.14 33.35 20.65
N ILE A 21 -18.10 33.82 19.40
CA ILE A 21 -17.07 34.75 18.90
C ILE A 21 -16.97 36.02 19.74
N GLU A 22 -18.10 36.58 20.15
CA GLU A 22 -18.12 37.83 20.90
C GLU A 22 -17.57 37.64 22.31
N LYS A 23 -17.88 36.52 22.97
CA LYS A 23 -17.27 36.18 24.27
C LYS A 23 -15.80 35.83 24.17
N ILE A 24 -15.36 35.24 23.05
CA ILE A 24 -13.94 35.04 22.80
C ILE A 24 -13.24 36.40 22.70
N LYS A 25 -13.77 37.35 21.92
CA LYS A 25 -13.22 38.72 21.84
C LYS A 25 -13.19 39.42 23.20
N GLU A 26 -14.27 39.31 23.99
CA GLU A 26 -14.33 39.86 25.34
C GLU A 26 -13.24 39.27 26.24
N ALA A 27 -13.07 37.94 26.19
CA ALA A 27 -12.04 37.25 26.97
C ALA A 27 -10.62 37.63 26.54
N LEU A 28 -10.39 37.84 25.24
CA LEU A 28 -9.10 38.28 24.68
C LEU A 28 -8.76 39.73 25.05
N ALA A 29 -9.77 40.61 25.17
CA ALA A 29 -9.61 42.01 25.58
C ALA A 29 -9.44 42.20 27.10
N ALA A 30 -9.50 41.13 27.89
CA ALA A 30 -9.38 41.21 29.34
C ALA A 30 -7.99 41.67 29.80
N THR A 31 -7.91 42.30 30.97
CA THR A 31 -6.66 42.76 31.59
C THR A 31 -6.46 42.09 32.97
N PRO A 32 -5.40 41.25 33.14
CA PRO A 32 -4.40 40.86 32.13
C PRO A 32 -4.98 39.96 31.02
N PRO A 33 -4.31 39.89 29.85
CA PRO A 33 -4.73 39.01 28.76
C PRO A 33 -4.62 37.53 29.17
N PRO A 34 -5.38 36.62 28.53
CA PRO A 34 -5.28 35.19 28.80
C PRO A 34 -3.86 34.66 28.58
N ALA A 35 -3.44 33.70 29.40
CA ALA A 35 -2.14 33.06 29.21
C ALA A 35 -2.08 32.29 27.87
N ALA A 36 -0.93 32.32 27.19
CA ALA A 36 -0.71 31.65 25.90
C ALA A 36 -1.09 30.16 25.92
N ASP A 37 -0.83 29.47 27.04
CA ASP A 37 -1.25 28.07 27.21
C ASP A 37 -2.76 27.86 27.07
N TRP A 38 -3.56 28.79 27.57
CA TRP A 38 -5.02 28.69 27.52
C TRP A 38 -5.54 28.97 26.12
N LEU A 39 -4.90 29.92 25.42
CA LEU A 39 -5.18 30.22 24.02
C LEU A 39 -4.94 28.99 23.14
N SER A 40 -3.79 28.32 23.28
CA SER A 40 -3.52 27.08 22.54
C SER A 40 -4.54 25.96 22.84
N ILE A 41 -4.99 25.82 24.10
CA ILE A 41 -6.03 24.83 24.47
C ILE A 41 -7.39 25.21 23.85
N ALA A 42 -7.74 26.50 23.82
CA ALA A 42 -8.97 26.99 23.20
C ALA A 42 -8.98 26.72 21.69
N ALA A 43 -7.88 27.04 20.99
CA ALA A 43 -7.72 26.74 19.56
C ALA A 43 -7.83 25.23 19.28
N TYR A 44 -7.22 24.38 20.11
CA TYR A 44 -7.34 22.92 20.02
C TYR A 44 -8.80 22.44 20.15
N ASN A 45 -9.58 22.99 21.08
CA ASN A 45 -10.98 22.59 21.26
C ASN A 45 -11.86 23.02 20.07
N LEU A 46 -11.58 24.18 19.49
CA LEU A 46 -12.29 24.69 18.30
C LEU A 46 -11.96 23.90 17.03
N ALA A 47 -10.80 23.25 16.98
CA ALA A 47 -10.35 22.50 15.81
C ALA A 47 -11.17 21.24 15.50
N ASP A 48 -12.01 20.79 16.44
CA ASP A 48 -12.82 19.60 16.25
C ASP A 48 -13.96 19.86 15.26
N ASN A 49 -13.89 19.29 14.06
CA ASN A 49 -14.82 19.59 12.95
C ASN A 49 -14.95 21.09 12.64
N ALA A 50 -13.83 21.82 12.68
CA ALA A 50 -13.82 23.27 12.47
C ALA A 50 -14.49 23.67 11.14
N LYS A 51 -15.51 24.53 11.25
CA LYS A 51 -16.18 25.21 10.12
C LYS A 51 -15.80 26.70 10.13
N GLU A 52 -16.39 27.50 9.25
CA GLU A 52 -16.16 28.95 9.12
C GLU A 52 -16.06 29.69 10.46
N ASN A 53 -17.06 29.58 11.35
CA ASN A 53 -17.02 30.25 12.65
C ASN A 53 -15.90 29.73 13.57
N HIS A 54 -15.53 28.45 13.46
CA HIS A 54 -14.43 27.89 14.24
C HIS A 54 -13.09 28.40 13.71
N LEU A 55 -12.93 28.47 12.38
CA LEU A 55 -11.74 29.03 11.75
C LEU A 55 -11.56 30.51 12.11
N LEU A 56 -12.65 31.28 12.12
CA LEU A 56 -12.63 32.67 12.59
C LEU A 56 -12.23 32.76 14.07
N ALA A 57 -12.79 31.90 14.93
CA ALA A 57 -12.43 31.85 16.35
C ALA A 57 -10.95 31.48 16.56
N ILE A 58 -10.45 30.47 15.84
CA ILE A 58 -9.06 30.04 15.89
C ILE A 58 -8.15 31.18 15.40
N LYS A 59 -8.51 31.85 14.30
CA LYS A 59 -7.77 33.01 13.79
C LYS A 59 -7.62 34.10 14.84
N LEU A 60 -8.73 34.49 15.49
CA LEU A 60 -8.72 35.49 16.56
C LEU A 60 -7.80 35.08 17.72
N ILE A 61 -7.77 33.77 18.05
CA ILE A 61 -6.89 33.25 19.09
C ILE A 61 -5.42 33.29 18.66
N LEU A 62 -5.11 32.90 17.41
CA LEU A 62 -3.75 32.97 16.85
C LEU A 62 -3.24 34.41 16.72
N ASP A 63 -4.12 35.38 16.44
CA ASP A 63 -3.80 36.83 16.45
C ASP A 63 -3.30 37.34 17.80
N HIS A 64 -3.52 36.57 18.88
CA HIS A 64 -3.09 36.89 20.25
C HIS A 64 -1.94 35.97 20.71
N ASP A 65 -1.01 35.65 19.80
CA ASP A 65 0.22 34.89 20.06
C ASP A 65 -0.02 33.46 20.60
N ALA A 66 -1.17 32.86 20.30
CA ALA A 66 -1.41 31.46 20.63
C ALA A 66 -0.45 30.56 19.86
N SER A 67 0.33 29.74 20.57
CA SER A 67 1.24 28.80 19.91
C SER A 67 0.47 27.70 19.17
N ILE A 68 0.87 27.39 17.95
CA ILE A 68 0.38 26.27 17.16
C ILE A 68 0.99 24.98 17.73
N ARG A 69 0.21 24.24 18.51
CA ARG A 69 0.69 23.01 19.15
C ARG A 69 0.44 21.78 18.29
N GLN A 70 1.20 20.72 18.55
CA GLN A 70 1.07 19.43 17.90
C GLN A 70 -0.36 18.86 17.95
N GLU A 71 -1.09 19.13 19.03
CA GLU A 71 -2.47 18.70 19.20
C GLU A 71 -3.43 19.36 18.21
N LEU A 72 -3.22 20.66 17.90
CA LEU A 72 -4.03 21.39 16.92
C LEU A 72 -3.79 20.83 15.51
N VAL A 73 -2.52 20.62 15.16
CA VAL A 73 -2.12 19.99 13.89
C VAL A 73 -2.71 18.58 13.76
N GLY A 74 -2.65 17.78 14.84
CA GLY A 74 -3.23 16.44 14.87
C GLY A 74 -4.75 16.42 14.65
N ARG A 75 -5.48 17.44 15.12
CA ARG A 75 -6.93 17.59 14.85
C ARG A 75 -7.19 17.97 13.40
N ALA A 76 -6.44 18.92 12.85
CA ALA A 76 -6.53 19.30 11.44
C ALA A 76 -6.31 18.08 10.53
N CYS A 77 -5.30 17.25 10.84
CA CYS A 77 -5.03 16.01 10.11
C CYS A 77 -6.12 14.96 10.24
N ARG A 78 -6.64 14.73 11.46
CA ARG A 78 -7.73 13.77 11.69
C ARG A 78 -8.97 14.10 10.86
N HIS A 79 -9.27 15.39 10.73
CA HIS A 79 -10.42 15.90 10.00
C HIS A 79 -10.13 16.26 8.55
N LYS A 80 -8.86 16.17 8.12
CA LYS A 80 -8.41 16.51 6.76
C LYS A 80 -8.82 17.94 6.35
N ASN A 81 -8.77 18.87 7.31
CA ASN A 81 -9.26 20.24 7.16
C ASN A 81 -8.18 21.13 6.54
N ILE A 82 -8.32 21.41 5.24
CA ILE A 82 -7.32 22.14 4.44
C ILE A 82 -7.31 23.62 4.84
N GLU A 83 -8.47 24.19 5.12
CA GLU A 83 -8.61 25.58 5.54
C GLU A 83 -7.92 25.83 6.88
N LEU A 84 -7.98 24.86 7.80
CA LEU A 84 -7.23 24.92 9.05
C LEU A 84 -5.72 24.73 8.83
N PHE A 85 -5.30 23.90 7.86
CA PHE A 85 -3.89 23.83 7.48
C PHE A 85 -3.39 25.17 6.94
N GLN A 86 -4.14 25.79 6.03
CA GLN A 86 -3.81 27.10 5.48
C GLN A 86 -3.73 28.15 6.58
N LEU A 87 -4.71 28.18 7.49
CA LEU A 87 -4.69 29.10 8.62
C LEU A 87 -3.46 28.90 9.51
N MET A 88 -3.08 27.66 9.84
CA MET A 88 -1.85 27.43 10.62
C MET A 88 -0.59 27.83 9.85
N TYR A 89 -0.55 27.57 8.55
CA TYR A 89 0.57 27.93 7.68
C TYR A 89 0.77 29.45 7.61
N ASP A 90 -0.31 30.21 7.47
CA ASP A 90 -0.31 31.68 7.44
C ASP A 90 0.23 32.29 8.76
N TYR A 91 0.17 31.54 9.86
CA TYR A 91 0.69 31.90 11.19
C TYR A 91 2.03 31.21 11.52
N GLY A 92 2.75 30.72 10.52
CA GLY A 92 4.16 30.31 10.65
C GLY A 92 4.41 28.84 10.95
N TRP A 93 3.40 27.96 10.92
CA TRP A 93 3.59 26.51 11.09
C TRP A 93 4.46 25.87 9.98
N GLY A 94 4.42 26.41 8.77
CA GLY A 94 4.84 25.71 7.55
C GLY A 94 6.33 25.42 7.37
N GLU A 95 7.19 26.44 7.44
CA GLU A 95 8.53 26.36 6.84
C GLU A 95 9.46 25.34 7.51
N TYR A 96 9.29 25.07 8.80
CA TYR A 96 10.18 24.18 9.56
C TYR A 96 9.43 23.05 10.28
N GLU A 97 8.13 23.22 10.56
CA GLU A 97 7.39 22.26 11.39
C GLU A 97 6.57 21.26 10.59
N ILE A 98 6.35 21.47 9.28
CA ILE A 98 5.59 20.53 8.44
C ILE A 98 6.26 19.15 8.40
N ASN A 99 7.59 19.12 8.43
CA ASN A 99 8.42 17.91 8.47
C ASN A 99 8.82 17.48 9.89
N ALA A 100 8.41 18.22 10.92
CA ALA A 100 8.79 17.91 12.29
C ALA A 100 8.23 16.53 12.69
N VAL A 101 9.11 15.67 13.21
CA VAL A 101 8.73 14.34 13.68
C VAL A 101 7.98 14.52 15.01
N PHE A 102 6.65 14.51 14.95
CA PHE A 102 5.80 14.64 16.13
C PHE A 102 6.02 13.43 17.07
N SER A 103 6.28 13.71 18.35
CA SER A 103 6.69 12.73 19.37
C SER A 103 5.61 11.72 19.77
N LYS A 104 4.41 11.81 19.16
CA LYS A 104 3.33 10.82 19.28
C LYS A 104 2.87 10.38 17.88
N PRO A 105 2.92 9.09 17.53
CA PRO A 105 3.12 8.72 16.13
C PRO A 105 1.84 8.23 15.46
N ARG A 106 1.13 9.17 14.86
CA ARG A 106 0.53 8.95 13.55
C ARG A 106 0.95 10.15 12.73
N ASN A 107 1.99 10.00 11.91
CA ASN A 107 2.48 11.08 11.05
C ASN A 107 1.30 11.78 10.37
N LEU A 108 1.43 13.10 10.19
CA LEU A 108 0.49 13.92 9.42
C LEU A 108 0.03 13.18 8.16
N LEU A 109 1.01 12.62 7.44
CA LEU A 109 0.85 11.81 6.24
C LEU A 109 -0.08 10.61 6.44
N LEU A 110 0.11 9.79 7.48
CA LEU A 110 -0.76 8.63 7.73
C LEU A 110 -2.21 9.01 7.97
N SER A 111 -2.44 10.16 8.60
CA SER A 111 -3.79 10.62 8.91
C SER A 111 -4.49 11.16 7.66
N VAL A 112 -3.73 11.69 6.70
CA VAL A 112 -4.26 12.36 5.51
C VAL A 112 -4.16 11.54 4.22
N VAL A 113 -3.42 10.41 4.17
CA VAL A 113 -3.32 9.58 2.94
C VAL A 113 -4.67 9.12 2.37
N ARG A 114 -5.72 9.11 3.20
CA ARG A 114 -7.11 8.85 2.79
C ARG A 114 -7.83 10.07 2.17
N SER A 115 -7.13 11.16 1.92
CA SER A 115 -7.66 12.40 1.38
C SER A 115 -6.64 12.97 0.42
N VAL A 116 -6.79 12.65 -0.86
CA VAL A 116 -5.85 13.10 -1.90
C VAL A 116 -5.69 14.61 -1.86
N LYS A 117 -6.77 15.38 -1.66
CA LYS A 117 -6.69 16.85 -1.55
C LYS A 117 -5.85 17.33 -0.35
N ALA A 118 -6.01 16.72 0.82
CA ALA A 118 -5.26 17.11 2.01
C ALA A 118 -3.78 16.67 1.91
N LEU A 119 -3.55 15.48 1.35
CA LEU A 119 -2.22 14.99 1.02
C LEU A 119 -1.52 15.91 0.02
N GLN A 120 -2.22 16.28 -1.06
CA GLN A 120 -1.77 17.19 -2.10
C GLN A 120 -1.36 18.54 -1.51
N TRP A 121 -2.24 19.15 -0.71
CA TRP A 121 -1.94 20.42 -0.05
C TRP A 121 -0.65 20.32 0.78
N LEU A 122 -0.50 19.28 1.60
CA LEU A 122 0.70 19.15 2.43
C LEU A 122 1.98 18.96 1.60
N LEU A 123 1.92 18.15 0.53
CA LEU A 123 3.05 17.94 -0.38
C LEU A 123 3.43 19.22 -1.15
N ASP A 124 2.44 20.05 -1.51
CA ASP A 124 2.68 21.36 -2.14
C ASP A 124 3.39 22.35 -1.20
N HIS A 125 3.25 22.16 0.11
CA HIS A 125 3.86 23.01 1.14
C HIS A 125 5.15 22.42 1.73
N GLY A 126 5.82 21.51 1.00
CA GLY A 126 7.17 21.05 1.32
C GLY A 126 7.25 19.85 2.28
N LEU A 127 6.13 19.14 2.50
CA LEU A 127 6.14 17.88 3.23
C LEU A 127 6.93 16.81 2.46
N ASP A 128 7.92 16.20 3.11
CA ASP A 128 8.72 15.13 2.52
C ASP A 128 7.91 13.82 2.47
N PRO A 129 7.65 13.27 1.26
CA PRO A 129 6.83 12.07 1.08
C PRO A 129 7.51 10.78 1.55
N ASN A 130 8.79 10.84 1.95
CA ASN A 130 9.54 9.71 2.47
C ASN A 130 9.62 9.68 4.00
N LEU A 131 9.10 10.72 4.69
CA LEU A 131 9.20 10.81 6.14
C LEU A 131 8.51 9.64 6.84
N PRO A 132 9.29 8.75 7.47
CA PRO A 132 8.73 7.55 8.05
C PRO A 132 7.97 7.85 9.33
N ALA A 133 6.92 7.08 9.61
CA ALA A 133 6.28 7.18 10.91
C ALA A 133 7.18 6.62 11.99
N GLN A 134 7.46 7.46 12.99
CA GLN A 134 8.25 7.08 14.15
C GLN A 134 7.45 6.07 14.97
N ARG A 135 7.54 4.77 14.67
CA ARG A 135 6.94 3.76 15.53
C ARG A 135 7.75 3.70 16.82
N GLY A 136 7.25 4.36 17.87
CA GLY A 136 7.71 4.11 19.23
C GLY A 136 7.54 2.63 19.57
N PRO A 137 8.37 2.06 20.46
CA PRO A 137 8.13 0.72 20.98
C PRO A 137 6.74 0.69 21.62
N ILE A 138 5.86 -0.20 21.14
CA ILE A 138 4.53 -0.37 21.73
C ILE A 138 4.74 -0.97 23.12
N PRO A 139 4.39 -0.26 24.22
CA PRO A 139 4.60 -0.79 25.57
C PRO A 139 3.78 -2.08 25.76
N GLY A 140 4.43 -3.16 26.19
CA GLY A 140 3.76 -4.44 26.47
C GLY A 140 3.67 -5.40 25.28
N GLU A 141 3.90 -4.93 24.05
CA GLU A 141 4.29 -5.82 22.97
C GLU A 141 5.82 -5.94 23.06
N GLY A 142 6.34 -7.15 23.29
CA GLY A 142 7.79 -7.40 23.25
C GLY A 142 8.39 -6.99 21.89
N PRO A 143 9.64 -7.34 21.58
CA PRO A 143 10.26 -7.07 20.27
C PRO A 143 9.56 -7.88 19.15
N ARG A 144 8.27 -7.65 18.88
CA ARG A 144 7.53 -8.21 17.76
C ARG A 144 7.92 -7.40 16.54
N ARG A 145 8.55 -8.12 15.61
CA ARG A 145 8.81 -7.84 14.20
C ARG A 145 8.73 -6.35 13.90
N TYR A 146 9.89 -5.70 13.82
CA TYR A 146 10.09 -4.42 13.16
C TYR A 146 9.33 -4.40 11.82
N ILE A 147 8.04 -4.05 11.87
CA ILE A 147 7.38 -3.47 10.72
C ILE A 147 8.16 -2.18 10.55
N GLY A 148 8.89 -2.04 9.45
CA GLY A 148 9.89 -1.01 9.26
C GLY A 148 9.25 0.38 9.39
N PRO A 149 10.04 1.43 9.24
CA PRO A 149 9.48 2.78 9.12
C PRO A 149 8.25 2.76 8.19
N LEU A 150 7.07 3.09 8.73
CA LEU A 150 5.85 3.13 7.93
C LEU A 150 5.88 4.43 7.12
N THR A 151 6.36 4.37 5.89
CA THR A 151 6.39 5.51 4.97
C THR A 151 4.96 5.89 4.55
N PRO A 152 4.74 7.15 4.12
CA PRO A 152 3.46 7.58 3.55
C PRO A 152 3.00 6.68 2.42
N LEU A 153 3.93 6.27 1.55
CA LEU A 153 3.64 5.38 0.42
C LEU A 153 3.20 4.00 0.89
N SER A 154 3.91 3.42 1.86
CA SER A 154 3.50 2.12 2.44
C SER A 154 2.11 2.22 3.07
N ALA A 155 1.77 3.35 3.70
CA ALA A 155 0.46 3.59 4.30
C ALA A 155 -0.65 3.75 3.26
N ALA A 156 -0.41 4.48 2.17
CA ALA A 156 -1.35 4.54 1.05
C ALA A 156 -1.62 3.14 0.50
N ALA A 157 -0.57 2.33 0.31
CA ALA A 157 -0.71 0.93 -0.07
C ALA A 157 -1.48 0.08 0.97
N LYS A 158 -1.35 0.38 2.27
CA LYS A 158 -2.16 -0.27 3.33
C LYS A 158 -3.64 0.03 3.19
N GLU A 159 -4.01 1.22 2.72
CA GLU A 159 -5.41 1.67 2.69
C GLU A 159 -6.21 1.11 1.51
N SER A 160 -5.56 0.45 0.55
CA SER A 160 -6.20 -0.10 -0.64
C SER A 160 -7.29 -1.15 -0.39
N HIS A 161 -7.27 -1.81 0.78
CA HIS A 161 -8.32 -2.75 1.16
C HIS A 161 -9.70 -2.09 1.37
N ARG A 162 -9.77 -0.77 1.49
CA ARG A 162 -11.02 -0.02 1.69
C ARG A 162 -11.50 0.65 0.41
N ASP A 163 -10.57 1.24 -0.33
CA ASP A 163 -10.83 2.05 -1.51
C ASP A 163 -9.58 1.99 -2.40
N ALA A 164 -9.60 1.10 -3.39
CA ALA A 164 -8.48 0.82 -4.27
C ALA A 164 -8.10 2.06 -5.11
N ASP A 165 -9.10 2.72 -5.71
CA ASP A 165 -8.89 3.85 -6.62
C ASP A 165 -8.23 5.03 -5.88
N LYS A 166 -8.73 5.38 -4.69
CA LYS A 166 -8.11 6.43 -3.87
C LYS A 166 -6.72 6.07 -3.38
N ALA A 167 -6.47 4.79 -3.11
CA ALA A 167 -5.14 4.35 -2.71
C ALA A 167 -4.14 4.51 -3.87
N VAL A 168 -4.52 4.10 -5.08
CA VAL A 168 -3.69 4.29 -6.29
C VAL A 168 -3.45 5.78 -6.54
N GLU A 169 -4.49 6.62 -6.51
CA GLU A 169 -4.37 8.07 -6.68
C GLU A 169 -3.42 8.69 -5.64
N ALA A 170 -3.53 8.31 -4.37
CA ALA A 170 -2.62 8.77 -3.32
C ALA A 170 -1.17 8.29 -3.53
N MET A 171 -0.99 7.06 -4.01
CA MET A 171 0.33 6.50 -4.30
C MET A 171 0.98 7.19 -5.51
N GLU A 172 0.23 7.42 -6.59
CA GLU A 172 0.69 8.17 -7.76
C GLU A 172 1.11 9.58 -7.38
N LEU A 173 0.29 10.25 -6.56
CA LEU A 173 0.63 11.56 -6.03
C LEU A 173 1.94 11.52 -5.24
N LEU A 174 2.10 10.58 -4.30
CA LEU A 174 3.32 10.44 -3.51
C LEU A 174 4.56 10.20 -4.39
N VAL A 175 4.47 9.28 -5.36
CA VAL A 175 5.58 9.00 -6.28
C VAL A 175 5.91 10.20 -7.15
N SER A 176 4.89 10.94 -7.64
CA SER A 176 5.09 12.18 -8.41
C SER A 176 5.85 13.26 -7.63
N ARG A 177 5.86 13.16 -6.29
CA ARG A 177 6.59 14.06 -5.38
C ARG A 177 7.90 13.47 -4.85
N GLY A 178 8.33 12.33 -5.37
CA GLY A 178 9.61 11.70 -5.02
C GLY A 178 9.52 10.68 -3.89
N ALA A 179 8.34 10.13 -3.60
CA ALA A 179 8.24 8.96 -2.72
C ALA A 179 8.99 7.76 -3.32
N VAL A 180 9.83 7.13 -2.51
CA VAL A 180 10.60 5.94 -2.90
C VAL A 180 9.75 4.70 -2.76
N VAL A 181 9.61 3.96 -3.86
CA VAL A 181 9.00 2.62 -3.86
C VAL A 181 10.06 1.62 -3.39
N ASP A 182 9.93 1.13 -2.16
CA ASP A 182 10.88 0.19 -1.54
C ASP A 182 10.25 -1.16 -1.17
N TYR A 183 11.07 -2.07 -0.62
CA TYR A 183 10.60 -3.36 -0.10
C TYR A 183 9.50 -3.21 0.95
N ASN A 184 9.53 -2.18 1.79
CA ASN A 184 8.55 -2.03 2.87
C ASN A 184 7.16 -1.77 2.31
N VAL A 185 7.04 -0.98 1.23
CA VAL A 185 5.76 -0.77 0.52
C VAL A 185 5.15 -2.10 0.07
N LEU A 186 5.94 -2.93 -0.62
CA LEU A 186 5.47 -4.22 -1.12
C LEU A 186 5.21 -5.22 0.01
N SER A 187 6.13 -5.34 0.98
CA SER A 187 5.94 -6.20 2.13
C SER A 187 4.68 -5.82 2.92
N ASP A 188 4.41 -4.53 3.10
CA ASP A 188 3.25 -4.05 3.83
C ASP A 188 1.95 -4.32 3.07
N ALA A 189 1.93 -4.07 1.76
CA ALA A 189 0.81 -4.41 0.88
C ALA A 189 0.50 -5.92 0.97
N ILE A 190 1.53 -6.77 0.87
CA ILE A 190 1.39 -8.22 1.03
C ILE A 190 0.78 -8.55 2.38
N HIS A 191 1.24 -8.01 3.51
CA HIS A 191 0.61 -8.39 4.79
C HIS A 191 -0.88 -8.04 4.88
N ILE A 192 -1.36 -7.09 4.07
CA ILE A 192 -2.71 -6.53 4.14
C ILE A 192 -3.67 -7.13 3.12
N TRP A 193 -3.20 -7.75 2.04
CA TRP A 193 -4.08 -8.38 1.05
C TRP A 193 -4.89 -9.59 1.55
N ARG A 194 -4.95 -9.84 2.86
CA ARG A 194 -5.94 -10.75 3.45
C ARG A 194 -7.33 -10.15 3.26
N GLY A 195 -8.00 -10.51 2.17
CA GLY A 195 -9.37 -10.09 1.86
C GLY A 195 -9.50 -9.06 0.73
N THR A 196 -8.42 -8.67 0.06
CA THR A 196 -8.49 -7.86 -1.17
C THR A 196 -8.69 -8.76 -2.39
N SER A 197 -9.35 -8.27 -3.44
CA SER A 197 -9.51 -9.03 -4.69
C SER A 197 -8.15 -9.37 -5.33
N VAL A 198 -8.09 -10.46 -6.10
CA VAL A 198 -6.89 -10.83 -6.87
C VAL A 198 -6.61 -9.82 -7.98
N SER A 199 -7.66 -9.23 -8.57
CA SER A 199 -7.55 -8.18 -9.60
C SER A 199 -6.77 -6.97 -9.09
N PHE A 200 -7.12 -6.45 -7.91
CA PHE A 200 -6.43 -5.32 -7.30
C PHE A 200 -4.97 -5.65 -7.00
N GLN A 201 -4.69 -6.85 -6.50
CA GLN A 201 -3.31 -7.29 -6.24
C GLN A 201 -2.48 -7.29 -7.52
N GLY A 202 -3.03 -7.77 -8.63
CA GLY A 202 -2.37 -7.72 -9.94
C GLY A 202 -2.15 -6.31 -10.48
N GLU A 203 -3.10 -5.40 -10.28
CA GLU A 203 -2.94 -3.97 -10.63
C GLU A 203 -1.86 -3.29 -9.81
N PHE A 204 -1.87 -3.50 -8.50
CA PHE A 204 -0.85 -2.96 -7.61
C PHE A 204 0.55 -3.48 -7.93
N LEU A 205 0.68 -4.78 -8.25
CA LEU A 205 1.95 -5.37 -8.69
C LEU A 205 2.44 -4.76 -10.01
N ARG A 206 1.55 -4.52 -10.97
CA ARG A 206 1.87 -3.80 -12.21
C ARG A 206 2.31 -2.36 -11.94
N TRP A 207 1.61 -1.67 -11.05
CA TRP A 207 1.95 -0.32 -10.62
C TRP A 207 3.36 -0.27 -10.00
N ILE A 208 3.72 -1.23 -9.14
CA ILE A 208 5.07 -1.31 -8.57
C ILE A 208 6.13 -1.49 -9.66
N LEU A 209 5.90 -2.31 -10.69
CA LEU A 209 6.90 -2.47 -11.76
C LEU A 209 7.09 -1.19 -12.58
N GLN A 210 6.02 -0.42 -12.76
CA GLN A 210 6.06 0.84 -13.51
C GLN A 210 6.79 1.95 -12.74
N HIS A 211 6.66 1.98 -11.41
CA HIS A 211 7.16 3.07 -10.57
C HIS A 211 8.36 2.71 -9.68
N GLY A 212 8.65 1.43 -9.50
CA GLY A 212 9.70 0.90 -8.64
C GLY A 212 11.03 0.70 -9.34
N SER A 213 11.48 1.67 -10.16
CA SER A 213 12.79 1.60 -10.81
C SER A 213 13.90 1.47 -9.75
N GLY A 214 14.49 0.28 -9.61
CA GLY A 214 15.50 -0.03 -8.59
C GLY A 214 15.04 -0.93 -7.45
N PHE A 215 13.77 -1.35 -7.45
CA PHE A 215 13.28 -2.36 -6.50
C PHE A 215 13.89 -3.74 -6.82
N ASP A 216 14.72 -4.27 -5.90
CA ASP A 216 15.22 -5.63 -5.99
C ASP A 216 14.25 -6.60 -5.29
N ILE A 217 13.64 -7.49 -6.08
CA ILE A 217 12.72 -8.54 -5.65
C ILE A 217 13.32 -9.50 -4.63
N ASN A 218 14.65 -9.61 -4.63
CA ASN A 218 15.44 -10.47 -3.75
C ASN A 218 15.94 -9.77 -2.50
N THR A 219 15.57 -8.50 -2.30
CA THR A 219 15.91 -7.75 -1.09
C THR A 219 15.49 -8.53 0.15
N GLN A 220 16.44 -8.75 1.06
CA GLN A 220 16.20 -9.32 2.37
C GLN A 220 16.54 -8.30 3.46
N PRO A 221 15.56 -7.55 3.98
CA PRO A 221 15.84 -6.65 5.10
C PRO A 221 16.19 -7.42 6.36
N VAL A 222 17.00 -6.81 7.22
CA VAL A 222 17.38 -7.38 8.52
C VAL A 222 16.15 -7.77 9.32
N GLY A 223 16.11 -9.03 9.77
CA GLY A 223 14.99 -9.56 10.57
C GLY A 223 13.73 -9.90 9.78
N ARG A 224 13.79 -9.88 8.44
CA ARG A 224 12.68 -10.22 7.55
C ARG A 224 13.03 -11.35 6.59
N TYR A 225 11.98 -12.00 6.09
CA TYR A 225 12.11 -12.97 5.02
C TYR A 225 12.05 -12.27 3.66
N PRO A 226 12.75 -12.77 2.63
CA PRO A 226 12.49 -12.37 1.26
C PRO A 226 11.00 -12.49 0.92
N LEU A 227 10.57 -11.74 -0.10
CA LEU A 227 9.16 -11.71 -0.49
C LEU A 227 8.66 -13.08 -0.92
N LEU A 228 9.49 -13.87 -1.59
CA LEU A 228 9.15 -15.23 -2.01
C LEU A 228 8.81 -16.11 -0.80
N HIS A 229 9.68 -16.17 0.20
CA HIS A 229 9.43 -16.93 1.43
C HIS A 229 8.19 -16.43 2.17
N SER A 230 8.00 -15.10 2.26
CA SER A 230 6.83 -14.51 2.90
C SER A 230 5.52 -14.89 2.20
N SER A 231 5.55 -14.97 0.87
CA SER A 231 4.40 -15.32 0.02
C SER A 231 4.06 -16.81 0.10
N ILE A 232 5.08 -17.67 0.16
CA ILE A 232 4.94 -19.12 0.39
C ILE A 232 4.31 -19.38 1.76
N MET A 233 4.85 -18.78 2.83
CA MET A 233 4.31 -18.92 4.19
C MET A 233 2.86 -18.43 4.28
N SER A 234 2.52 -17.40 3.51
CA SER A 234 1.17 -16.83 3.45
C SER A 234 0.24 -17.56 2.48
N ARG A 235 0.72 -18.64 1.83
CA ARG A 235 -0.02 -19.46 0.86
C ARG A 235 -0.61 -18.66 -0.31
N ARG A 236 0.16 -17.70 -0.83
CA ARG A 236 -0.29 -16.79 -1.89
C ARG A 236 0.22 -17.21 -3.25
N GLN A 237 -0.45 -18.18 -3.85
CA GLN A 237 -0.04 -18.78 -5.11
C GLN A 237 0.17 -17.76 -6.24
N HIS A 238 -0.77 -16.83 -6.46
CA HIS A 238 -0.65 -15.83 -7.53
C HIS A 238 0.58 -14.92 -7.34
N LEU A 239 0.90 -14.58 -6.09
CA LEU A 239 2.06 -13.75 -5.76
C LEU A 239 3.35 -14.55 -5.88
N VAL A 240 3.35 -15.83 -5.51
CA VAL A 240 4.49 -16.72 -5.74
C VAL A 240 4.78 -16.81 -7.24
N ALA A 241 3.78 -17.08 -8.07
CA ALA A 241 3.94 -17.10 -9.53
C ALA A 241 4.57 -15.79 -10.05
N TRP A 242 3.95 -14.66 -9.70
CA TRP A 242 4.45 -13.35 -10.11
C TRP A 242 5.89 -13.08 -9.65
N LEU A 243 6.24 -13.44 -8.41
CA LEU A 243 7.60 -13.26 -7.91
C LEU A 243 8.60 -14.11 -8.69
N LEU A 244 8.27 -15.37 -8.98
CA LEU A 244 9.14 -16.27 -9.76
C LEU A 244 9.30 -15.79 -11.22
N GLU A 245 8.23 -15.30 -11.84
CA GLU A 245 8.28 -14.70 -13.19
C GLU A 245 9.22 -13.50 -13.27
N ASN A 246 9.31 -12.74 -12.18
CA ASN A 246 10.11 -11.52 -12.08
C ASN A 246 11.49 -11.77 -11.46
N GLY A 247 11.98 -13.02 -11.44
CA GLY A 247 13.36 -13.34 -11.08
C GLY A 247 13.63 -13.47 -9.58
N ALA A 248 12.61 -13.82 -8.78
CA ALA A 248 12.82 -14.16 -7.38
C ALA A 248 13.73 -15.39 -7.22
N ASP A 249 14.77 -15.25 -6.39
CA ASP A 249 15.76 -16.27 -6.14
C ASP A 249 15.20 -17.37 -5.23
N THR A 250 15.09 -18.56 -5.79
CA THR A 250 14.62 -19.76 -5.10
C THR A 250 15.70 -20.40 -4.21
N SER A 251 16.97 -20.03 -4.40
CA SER A 251 18.12 -20.63 -3.72
C SER A 251 18.46 -19.96 -2.38
N THR A 252 18.04 -18.71 -2.18
CA THR A 252 18.24 -17.97 -0.93
C THR A 252 17.72 -18.75 0.27
N ARG A 253 18.63 -19.04 1.23
CA ARG A 253 18.30 -19.72 2.48
C ARG A 253 18.05 -18.71 3.59
N VAL A 254 16.92 -18.85 4.28
CA VAL A 254 16.58 -18.02 5.43
C VAL A 254 16.33 -18.85 6.67
N ARG A 255 16.75 -18.31 7.82
CA ARG A 255 16.56 -18.95 9.12
C ARG A 255 15.11 -18.80 9.58
N MET A 256 14.39 -19.90 9.64
CA MET A 256 13.01 -19.93 10.12
C MET A 256 12.95 -19.66 11.62
N GLN A 257 12.15 -18.69 12.02
CA GLN A 257 11.96 -18.36 13.44
C GLN A 257 11.31 -19.50 14.24
N SER A 258 10.41 -20.26 13.61
CA SER A 258 9.65 -21.33 14.28
C SER A 258 10.47 -22.60 14.53
N SER A 259 11.32 -22.99 13.59
CA SER A 259 12.08 -24.25 13.64
C SER A 259 13.57 -24.05 13.87
N GLY A 260 14.08 -22.82 13.75
CA GLY A 260 15.51 -22.50 13.76
C GLY A 260 16.28 -22.99 12.53
N ARG A 261 15.63 -23.73 11.62
CA ARG A 261 16.23 -24.32 10.42
C ARG A 261 16.42 -23.27 9.33
N TRP A 262 17.49 -23.40 8.57
CA TRP A 262 17.71 -22.62 7.35
C TRP A 262 17.00 -23.30 6.19
N MET A 263 16.09 -22.59 5.54
CA MET A 263 15.26 -23.15 4.46
C MET A 263 15.32 -22.28 3.20
N ASN A 264 15.51 -22.90 2.04
CA ASN A 264 15.31 -22.25 0.75
C ASN A 264 13.81 -22.22 0.37
N ALA A 265 13.47 -21.65 -0.79
CA ALA A 265 12.06 -21.53 -1.21
C ALA A 265 11.39 -22.90 -1.39
N LEU A 266 12.12 -23.88 -1.95
CA LEU A 266 11.61 -25.23 -2.21
C LEU A 266 11.35 -26.00 -0.91
N GLU A 267 12.35 -26.09 -0.03
CA GLU A 267 12.23 -26.74 1.27
C GLU A 267 11.09 -26.11 2.10
N LEU A 268 10.92 -24.79 2.01
CA LEU A 268 9.83 -24.09 2.68
C LEU A 268 8.46 -24.43 2.08
N ALA A 269 8.34 -24.49 0.76
CA ALA A 269 7.10 -24.87 0.09
C ALA A 269 6.68 -26.31 0.45
N GLU A 270 7.63 -27.24 0.52
CA GLU A 270 7.42 -28.61 0.98
C GLU A 270 6.91 -28.66 2.42
N ALA A 271 7.53 -27.89 3.32
CA ALA A 271 7.12 -27.84 4.72
C ALA A 271 5.75 -27.16 4.93
N VAL A 272 5.38 -26.20 4.07
CA VAL A 272 4.05 -25.57 4.09
C VAL A 272 2.97 -26.52 3.55
N GLY A 273 3.33 -27.44 2.65
CA GLY A 273 2.45 -28.49 2.11
C GLY A 273 1.35 -27.97 1.18
N HIS A 274 1.58 -26.87 0.48
CA HIS A 274 0.61 -26.30 -0.47
C HIS A 274 0.98 -26.67 -1.90
N GLU A 275 0.40 -27.77 -2.40
CA GLU A 275 0.81 -28.42 -3.67
C GLU A 275 0.96 -27.46 -4.86
N PRO A 276 0.00 -26.56 -5.14
CA PRO A 276 0.18 -25.62 -6.26
C PRO A 276 1.39 -24.69 -6.14
N ILE A 277 1.78 -24.31 -4.92
CA ILE A 277 2.96 -23.46 -4.68
C ILE A 277 4.23 -24.29 -4.80
N LEU A 278 4.20 -25.53 -4.28
CA LEU A 278 5.31 -26.46 -4.40
C LEU A 278 5.66 -26.70 -5.86
N GLU A 279 4.66 -26.99 -6.69
CA GLU A 279 4.86 -27.21 -8.13
C GLU A 279 5.40 -25.97 -8.85
N GLN A 280 4.89 -24.77 -8.53
CA GLN A 280 5.43 -23.51 -9.08
C GLN A 280 6.92 -23.31 -8.73
N VAL A 281 7.29 -23.53 -7.47
CA VAL A 281 8.67 -23.38 -7.02
C VAL A 281 9.57 -24.46 -7.62
N ARG A 282 9.11 -25.73 -7.68
CA ARG A 282 9.85 -26.83 -8.32
C ARG A 282 10.14 -26.54 -9.78
N ALA A 283 9.14 -26.11 -10.53
CA ALA A 283 9.29 -25.73 -11.93
C ALA A 283 10.33 -24.60 -12.08
N SER A 284 10.26 -23.54 -11.26
CA SER A 284 11.22 -22.45 -11.30
C SER A 284 12.65 -22.88 -10.96
N VAL A 285 12.83 -23.74 -9.95
CA VAL A 285 14.16 -24.30 -9.59
C VAL A 285 14.73 -25.13 -10.74
N LEU A 286 13.90 -25.93 -11.40
CA LEU A 286 14.29 -26.73 -12.56
C LEU A 286 14.71 -25.84 -13.74
N LEU A 287 13.96 -24.77 -14.02
CA LEU A 287 14.32 -23.79 -15.06
C LEU A 287 15.66 -23.12 -14.76
N ALA A 288 15.88 -22.73 -13.50
CA ALA A 288 17.14 -22.12 -13.07
C ALA A 288 18.33 -23.10 -13.15
N SER A 289 18.10 -24.41 -13.05
CA SER A 289 19.16 -25.41 -13.25
C SER A 289 19.51 -25.59 -14.73
N PHE A 290 18.52 -25.49 -15.64
CA PHE A 290 18.74 -25.50 -17.08
C PHE A 290 19.37 -24.20 -17.62
N GLY A 291 19.12 -23.04 -17.00
CA GLY A 291 19.72 -21.75 -17.37
C GLY A 291 21.24 -21.64 -17.21
N ARG A 292 21.92 -22.66 -16.69
CA ARG A 292 23.40 -22.79 -16.71
C ARG A 292 23.93 -23.55 -17.93
N GLY A 293 23.06 -24.07 -18.79
CA GLY A 293 23.35 -24.63 -20.11
C GLY A 293 22.46 -23.98 -21.17
N ALA A 294 22.96 -22.94 -21.83
CA ALA A 294 22.23 -22.15 -22.81
C ALA A 294 21.84 -23.01 -24.03
N VAL A 295 20.52 -23.25 -24.20
CA VAL A 295 19.73 -23.54 -25.44
C VAL A 295 18.37 -24.14 -25.02
N ALA A 296 18.30 -24.91 -23.93
CA ALA A 296 17.02 -25.40 -23.37
C ALA A 296 16.21 -24.31 -22.62
N ALA A 297 16.88 -23.23 -22.23
CA ALA A 297 16.29 -22.14 -21.47
C ALA A 297 15.21 -21.36 -22.24
N GLU A 298 15.32 -21.16 -23.56
CA GLU A 298 14.31 -20.41 -24.32
C GLU A 298 12.99 -21.19 -24.47
N ALA A 299 13.05 -22.50 -24.73
CA ALA A 299 11.87 -23.35 -24.85
C ALA A 299 11.17 -23.56 -23.49
N ALA A 300 11.93 -23.75 -22.42
CA ALA A 300 11.38 -23.94 -21.08
C ALA A 300 10.86 -22.62 -20.47
N THR A 301 11.48 -21.48 -20.81
CA THR A 301 10.93 -20.14 -20.48
C THR A 301 9.65 -19.88 -21.24
N ALA A 302 9.54 -20.28 -22.51
CA ALA A 302 8.30 -20.18 -23.28
C ALA A 302 7.19 -21.08 -22.73
N GLU A 303 7.51 -22.31 -22.32
CA GLU A 303 6.54 -23.21 -21.67
C GLU A 303 6.10 -22.69 -20.29
N PHE A 304 7.02 -22.15 -19.49
CA PHE A 304 6.71 -21.54 -18.19
C PHE A 304 5.84 -20.28 -18.34
N GLN A 305 6.22 -19.38 -19.26
CA GLN A 305 5.43 -18.21 -19.63
C GLN A 305 4.03 -18.62 -20.14
N TRP A 306 3.94 -19.71 -20.90
CA TRP A 306 2.66 -20.25 -21.36
C TRP A 306 1.83 -20.84 -20.21
N ARG A 307 2.40 -21.69 -19.35
CA ARG A 307 1.70 -22.30 -18.21
C ARG A 307 1.21 -21.25 -17.22
N ILE A 308 1.98 -20.19 -17.04
CA ILE A 308 1.60 -19.05 -16.21
C ILE A 308 0.50 -18.21 -16.83
N ARG A 309 0.62 -17.89 -18.14
CA ARG A 309 -0.47 -17.23 -18.88
C ARG A 309 -1.74 -18.07 -18.84
N TRP A 310 -1.62 -19.39 -18.91
CA TRP A 310 -2.72 -20.34 -18.79
C TRP A 310 -3.32 -20.34 -17.37
N CYS A 311 -2.51 -20.40 -16.31
CA CYS A 311 -3.01 -20.26 -14.93
C CYS A 311 -3.67 -18.90 -14.68
N ARG A 312 -3.19 -17.84 -15.32
CA ARG A 312 -3.79 -16.51 -15.26
C ARG A 312 -5.15 -16.48 -15.98
N ALA A 313 -5.23 -17.09 -17.16
CA ALA A 313 -6.49 -17.23 -17.90
C ALA A 313 -7.50 -18.10 -17.13
N ASP A 314 -7.04 -19.20 -16.51
CA ASP A 314 -7.89 -20.09 -15.71
C ASP A 314 -8.39 -19.40 -14.43
N ALA A 315 -7.54 -18.63 -13.74
CA ALA A 315 -7.96 -17.84 -12.58
C ALA A 315 -8.97 -16.74 -12.95
N ILE A 316 -8.81 -16.09 -14.10
CA ILE A 316 -9.78 -15.11 -14.62
C ILE A 316 -11.10 -15.82 -14.99
N ASN A 317 -11.04 -16.99 -15.63
CA ASN A 317 -12.22 -17.77 -15.99
C ASN A 317 -12.96 -18.30 -14.76
N GLN A 318 -12.25 -18.75 -13.72
CA GLN A 318 -12.85 -19.14 -12.45
C GLN A 318 -13.53 -17.96 -11.74
N GLN A 319 -12.99 -16.75 -11.89
CA GLN A 319 -13.59 -15.52 -11.36
C GLN A 319 -14.87 -15.13 -12.12
N LEU A 320 -14.85 -15.16 -13.46
CA LEU A 320 -16.03 -14.92 -14.30
C LEU A 320 -17.15 -15.93 -14.03
N ASN A 321 -16.79 -17.20 -13.84
CA ASN A 321 -17.76 -18.26 -13.54
C ASN A 321 -18.31 -18.19 -12.10
N ALA A 322 -17.59 -17.58 -11.16
CA ALA A 322 -18.07 -17.35 -9.79
C ALA A 322 -19.05 -16.16 -9.70
N GLU A 323 -19.03 -15.24 -10.67
CA GLU A 323 -19.92 -14.07 -10.73
C GLU A 323 -21.31 -14.39 -11.33
N THR A 324 -21.53 -15.62 -11.81
CA THR A 324 -22.84 -16.13 -12.26
C THR A 324 -23.10 -17.52 -11.68
N PRO A 325 -23.71 -17.65 -10.49
CA PRO A 325 -25.18 -17.84 -10.46
C PRO A 325 -25.94 -17.32 -9.20
N ASN A 326 -27.11 -16.70 -9.45
CA ASN A 326 -28.34 -16.62 -8.62
C ASN A 326 -28.33 -15.99 -7.20
N SER A 327 -28.79 -14.72 -7.15
CA SER A 327 -29.66 -14.03 -6.16
C SER A 327 -29.43 -14.13 -4.62
N THR A 328 -28.95 -13.00 -4.05
CA THR A 328 -29.31 -12.21 -2.81
C THR A 328 -29.67 -12.89 -1.47
N PRO A 329 -29.45 -12.27 -0.27
CA PRO A 329 -29.55 -10.82 0.01
C PRO A 329 -28.51 -10.20 0.99
N TYR A 330 -27.88 -9.09 0.60
CA TYR A 330 -27.71 -7.88 1.42
C TYR A 330 -27.38 -6.73 0.47
N GLY A 331 -28.30 -5.77 0.38
CA GLY A 331 -28.21 -4.67 -0.58
C GLY A 331 -27.18 -3.64 -0.18
N TYR A 332 -26.34 -3.25 -1.14
CA TYR A 332 -25.89 -1.88 -1.41
C TYR A 332 -25.24 -1.89 -2.79
N MET A 333 -26.06 -1.76 -3.84
CA MET A 333 -25.62 -1.32 -5.15
C MET A 333 -26.58 -0.24 -5.64
N SER A 334 -26.09 0.99 -5.76
CA SER A 334 -26.62 1.96 -6.71
C SER A 334 -25.44 2.66 -7.38
N SER A 335 -25.58 2.86 -8.70
CA SER A 335 -24.75 3.69 -9.59
C SER A 335 -23.49 3.10 -10.26
N PHE A 336 -23.49 1.83 -10.69
CA PHE A 336 -22.50 1.37 -11.70
C PHE A 336 -23.08 0.35 -12.70
N GLU A 337 -24.21 0.70 -13.34
CA GLU A 337 -24.63 0.04 -14.58
C GLU A 337 -25.00 1.11 -15.61
N LYS A 338 -23.98 1.51 -16.39
CA LYS A 338 -24.05 2.04 -17.77
C LYS A 338 -22.69 2.59 -18.17
N LYS A 339 -21.75 1.72 -18.55
CA LYS A 339 -20.79 2.02 -19.63
C LYS A 339 -19.98 0.77 -20.03
N LYS A 340 -20.15 0.40 -21.30
CA LYS A 340 -19.35 -0.52 -22.12
C LYS A 340 -19.28 -1.98 -21.65
N HIS A 341 -20.26 -2.77 -22.10
CA HIS A 341 -19.90 -4.04 -22.72
C HIS A 341 -19.09 -3.69 -23.98
N GLN A 342 -17.78 -3.91 -23.90
CA GLN A 342 -16.98 -4.17 -25.08
C GLN A 342 -16.92 -5.69 -25.14
N GLU A 343 -17.66 -6.28 -26.09
CA GLU A 343 -17.54 -7.71 -26.41
C GLU A 343 -16.06 -8.00 -26.61
N VAL A 344 -15.48 -8.77 -25.68
CA VAL A 344 -14.18 -9.40 -25.90
C VAL A 344 -14.47 -10.48 -26.94
N ASP A 345 -13.91 -10.28 -28.13
CA ASP A 345 -14.08 -11.17 -29.27
C ASP A 345 -13.49 -12.54 -28.91
N THR A 346 -14.36 -13.49 -28.56
CA THR A 346 -13.99 -14.85 -28.17
C THR A 346 -13.23 -15.57 -29.30
N ASP A 347 -13.40 -15.10 -30.54
CA ASP A 347 -12.71 -15.64 -31.71
C ASP A 347 -11.26 -15.15 -31.78
N GLU A 348 -10.94 -13.97 -31.23
CA GLU A 348 -9.56 -13.47 -31.12
C GLU A 348 -8.76 -14.30 -30.10
N ALA A 349 -9.37 -14.62 -28.95
CA ALA A 349 -8.78 -15.50 -27.96
C ALA A 349 -8.59 -16.94 -28.46
N ALA A 350 -9.55 -17.48 -29.21
CA ALA A 350 -9.44 -18.80 -29.84
C ALA A 350 -8.36 -18.83 -30.94
N SER A 351 -8.26 -17.76 -31.73
CA SER A 351 -7.22 -17.56 -32.76
C SER A 351 -5.81 -17.45 -32.16
N GLU A 352 -5.65 -16.76 -31.02
CA GLU A 352 -4.37 -16.72 -30.31
C GLU A 352 -3.99 -18.09 -29.74
N ILE A 353 -4.96 -18.87 -29.25
CA ILE A 353 -4.74 -20.26 -28.79
C ILE A 353 -4.28 -21.13 -29.96
N GLU A 354 -4.96 -21.07 -31.11
CA GLU A 354 -4.62 -21.88 -32.30
C GLU A 354 -3.24 -21.52 -32.88
N ARG A 355 -2.89 -20.21 -32.89
CA ARG A 355 -1.53 -19.74 -33.26
C ARG A 355 -0.47 -20.24 -32.28
N GLY A 356 -0.77 -20.27 -30.98
CA GLY A 356 0.12 -20.83 -29.95
C GLY A 356 0.38 -22.33 -30.16
N TRP A 357 -0.66 -23.11 -30.48
CA TRP A 357 -0.53 -24.54 -30.81
C TRP A 357 0.32 -24.77 -32.07
N THR A 358 0.15 -23.93 -33.09
CA THR A 358 0.87 -24.06 -34.37
C THR A 358 2.36 -23.73 -34.20
N LEU A 359 2.68 -22.69 -33.43
CA LEU A 359 4.06 -22.34 -33.07
C LEU A 359 4.73 -23.45 -32.23
N TRP A 360 4.00 -24.04 -31.29
CA TRP A 360 4.50 -25.15 -30.47
C TRP A 360 4.79 -26.41 -31.30
N LEU A 361 3.88 -26.80 -32.20
CA LEU A 361 4.09 -27.93 -33.11
C LEU A 361 5.25 -27.67 -34.08
N GLY A 362 5.43 -26.43 -34.55
CA GLY A 362 6.55 -26.05 -35.40
C GLY A 362 7.91 -26.18 -34.69
N VAL A 363 7.99 -25.72 -33.44
CA VAL A 363 9.21 -25.84 -32.62
C VAL A 363 9.49 -27.30 -32.25
N ALA A 364 8.47 -28.07 -31.86
CA ALA A 364 8.61 -29.50 -31.56
C ALA A 364 9.03 -30.33 -32.78
N ALA A 365 8.48 -30.04 -33.96
CA ALA A 365 8.86 -30.70 -35.21
C ALA A 365 10.31 -30.33 -35.63
N SER A 366 10.71 -29.07 -35.45
CA SER A 366 12.09 -28.63 -35.71
C SER A 366 13.10 -29.30 -34.75
N MET A 367 12.72 -29.54 -33.49
CA MET A 367 13.53 -30.26 -32.51
C MET A 367 13.67 -31.75 -32.88
N PHE A 368 12.60 -32.39 -33.35
CA PHE A 368 12.63 -33.79 -33.81
C PHE A 368 13.50 -33.98 -35.06
N MET A 369 13.48 -33.03 -36.00
CA MET A 369 14.27 -33.13 -37.24
C MET A 369 15.75 -32.77 -37.06
N SER A 370 16.11 -31.98 -36.04
CA SER A 370 17.50 -31.59 -35.79
C SER A 370 18.31 -32.60 -34.95
N HIS A 371 17.65 -33.58 -34.32
CA HIS A 371 18.30 -34.56 -33.44
C HIS A 371 18.22 -36.02 -33.91
N GLY A 372 18.13 -36.27 -35.22
CA GLY A 372 18.59 -37.52 -35.84
C GLY A 372 18.23 -38.85 -35.14
N TYR A 373 17.04 -38.99 -34.56
CA TYR A 373 16.55 -40.27 -34.02
C TYR A 373 15.62 -40.93 -35.05
N LEU A 374 16.22 -41.45 -36.12
CA LEU A 374 15.63 -42.55 -36.88
C LEU A 374 16.21 -43.85 -36.33
N GLY A 375 15.53 -44.41 -35.33
CA GLY A 375 15.86 -45.72 -34.79
C GLY A 375 14.90 -46.08 -33.66
N LEU A 376 14.06 -47.10 -33.90
CA LEU A 376 13.09 -47.72 -32.99
C LEU A 376 11.62 -47.27 -33.12
N LEU A 377 11.06 -47.27 -34.33
CA LEU A 377 9.64 -47.58 -34.54
C LEU A 377 9.47 -48.35 -35.85
N PHE A 378 10.05 -49.55 -35.97
CA PHE A 378 9.60 -50.60 -36.90
C PHE A 378 10.24 -51.94 -36.50
N TRP A 379 9.64 -52.59 -35.50
CA TRP A 379 9.69 -54.05 -35.37
C TRP A 379 8.36 -54.53 -34.78
N GLU A 380 7.31 -54.43 -35.60
CA GLU A 380 6.22 -55.40 -35.73
C GLU A 380 5.42 -55.04 -37.01
N MET A 381 6.01 -55.38 -38.16
CA MET A 381 5.41 -55.94 -39.38
C MET A 381 6.47 -56.03 -40.48
#